data_AF-A0A946E549-F1
#
_entry.id   AF-A0A946E549-F1
#
_cell.length_a   1.000
_cell.length_b   1.000
_cell.length_c   1.000
_cell.angle_alpha   90.00
_cell.angle_beta   90.00
_cell.angle_gamma   90.00
#
_symmetry.space_group_name_H-M   'P 1'
#
loop_
_entity.id
_entity.type
_entity.pdbx_description
1 polymer ?
#
loop_
_entity_poly.entity_id
_entity_poly.type
_entity_poly.pdbx_seq_one_letter_code
_entity_poly.pdbx_strand_id
1 'polypeptide(L)'
;LEVVADDGTKHIEEIDLEITGWRRELWRIHPDDPQSATGEITYGFERKRGGWSTHHNARCSMAMTREDYLLEASLEAFEGEGSVFKRDFKTTVPRDHT
;
A
#
# COMPACT_ATOMS: atom_id res chain seq x y z
N LEU A 1 -14.93 4.95 5.95
CA LEU A 1 -14.83 5.28 4.52
C LEU A 1 -13.99 4.20 3.85
N GLU A 2 -14.47 3.66 2.74
CA GLU A 2 -13.71 2.75 1.89
C GLU A 2 -13.53 3.42 0.53
N VAL A 3 -12.30 3.43 0.04
CA VAL A 3 -11.95 3.93 -1.30
C VAL A 3 -11.30 2.79 -2.06
N VAL A 4 -11.83 2.49 -3.24
CA VAL A 4 -11.24 1.52 -4.17
C VAL A 4 -10.91 2.28 -5.45
N ALA A 5 -9.67 2.16 -5.91
CA ALA A 5 -9.25 2.69 -7.20
C ALA A 5 -8.55 1.57 -7.98
N ASP A 6 -9.10 1.26 -9.13
CA ASP A 6 -8.48 0.38 -10.12
C ASP A 6 -8.10 1.27 -11.31
N ASP A 7 -6.81 1.38 -11.58
CA ASP A 7 -6.29 2.20 -12.66
C ASP A 7 -6.37 1.49 -14.01
N GLY A 8 -6.83 0.22 -14.02
CA GLY A 8 -6.77 -0.67 -15.16
C GLY A 8 -5.34 -0.92 -15.63
N THR A 9 -5.23 -1.44 -16.86
CA THR A 9 -3.94 -1.60 -17.55
C THR A 9 -3.77 -0.48 -18.57
N LYS A 10 -2.62 0.17 -18.53
CA LYS A 10 -2.19 1.22 -19.48
C LYS A 10 -1.03 0.66 -20.30
N HIS A 11 -1.07 0.85 -21.61
CA HIS A 11 0.01 0.46 -22.50
C HIS A 11 0.74 1.69 -23.03
N ILE A 12 2.07 1.69 -22.90
CA ILE A 12 2.95 2.71 -23.44
C ILE A 12 3.56 2.15 -24.72
N GLU A 13 2.92 2.48 -25.85
CA GLU A 13 3.23 1.96 -27.19
C GLU A 13 4.71 2.11 -27.58
N GLU A 14 5.32 3.27 -27.29
CA GLU A 14 6.71 3.58 -27.71
C GLU A 14 7.75 2.60 -27.15
N ILE A 15 7.46 1.97 -26.01
CA ILE A 15 8.39 1.06 -25.32
C ILE A 15 7.79 -0.33 -25.06
N ASP A 16 6.61 -0.60 -25.62
CA ASP A 16 5.82 -1.82 -25.42
C ASP A 16 5.67 -2.23 -23.94
N LEU A 17 5.31 -1.25 -23.09
CA LEU A 17 5.21 -1.46 -21.64
C LEU A 17 3.76 -1.40 -21.18
N GLU A 18 3.27 -2.49 -20.58
CA GLU A 18 2.01 -2.50 -19.85
C GLU A 18 2.23 -2.16 -18.38
N ILE A 19 1.33 -1.37 -17.82
CA ILE A 19 1.34 -0.92 -16.43
C ILE A 19 -0.06 -1.13 -15.86
N THR A 20 -0.17 -1.91 -14.79
CA THR A 20 -1.42 -2.12 -14.05
C THR A 20 -1.25 -1.67 -12.61
N GLY A 21 -2.25 -0.97 -12.07
CA GLY A 21 -2.22 -0.49 -10.69
C GLY A 21 -3.59 -0.54 -10.04
N TRP A 22 -3.62 -0.85 -8.75
CA TRP A 22 -4.85 -0.78 -7.96
C TRP A 22 -4.51 -0.40 -6.52
N ARG A 23 -5.43 0.30 -5.85
CA ARG A 23 -5.36 0.59 -4.42
C ARG A 23 -6.72 0.38 -3.77
N ARG A 24 -6.69 0.00 -2.50
CA ARG A 24 -7.84 0.00 -1.61
C ARG A 24 -7.43 0.64 -0.30
N GLU A 25 -8.26 1.54 0.20
CA GLU A 25 -8.03 2.28 1.44
C GLU A 25 -9.24 2.18 2.36
N LEU A 26 -8.98 1.83 3.62
CA LEU A 26 -9.99 1.71 4.66
C LEU A 26 -9.66 2.68 5.79
N TRP A 27 -10.54 3.64 5.97
CA TRP A 27 -10.44 4.67 7.00
C TRP A 27 -11.59 4.51 7.98
N ARG A 28 -11.28 4.45 9.28
CA ARG A 28 -12.29 4.38 10.35
C ARG A 28 -11.94 5.36 11.46
N ILE A 29 -12.97 5.97 12.03
CA ILE A 29 -12.88 6.83 13.21
C ILE A 29 -14.24 6.85 13.89
N HIS A 30 -14.25 6.82 15.22
CA HIS A 30 -15.44 7.03 16.03
C HIS A 30 -15.66 8.55 16.19
N PRO A 31 -16.89 9.05 15.99
CA PRO A 31 -17.16 10.50 16.03
C PRO A 31 -16.83 11.12 17.40
N ASP A 32 -17.04 10.37 18.49
CA ASP A 32 -16.80 10.84 19.85
C ASP A 32 -15.40 10.50 20.40
N ASP A 33 -14.59 9.77 19.63
CA ASP A 33 -13.23 9.40 20.03
C ASP A 33 -12.25 9.57 18.87
N PRO A 34 -11.62 10.76 18.74
CA PRO A 34 -10.63 11.00 17.71
C PRO A 34 -9.40 10.07 17.76
N GLN A 35 -9.12 9.42 18.90
CA GLN A 35 -8.00 8.48 19.04
C GLN A 35 -8.28 7.12 18.44
N SER A 36 -9.53 6.81 18.14
CA SER A 36 -9.91 5.59 17.42
C SER A 36 -9.59 5.62 15.92
N ALA A 37 -8.97 6.69 15.41
CA ALA A 37 -8.63 6.82 14.01
C ALA A 37 -7.69 5.69 13.55
N THR A 38 -8.12 4.97 12.52
CA THR A 38 -7.32 3.93 11.86
C THR A 38 -7.36 4.12 10.34
N GLY A 39 -6.25 3.79 9.70
CA GLY A 39 -6.09 3.78 8.26
C GLY A 39 -5.41 2.49 7.81
N GLU A 40 -5.88 1.91 6.73
CA GLU A 40 -5.22 0.81 6.03
C GLU A 40 -5.21 1.12 4.54
N ILE A 41 -4.06 0.90 3.91
CA ILE A 41 -3.87 1.00 2.47
C ILE A 41 -3.28 -0.33 2.00
N THR A 42 -3.95 -0.96 1.04
CA THR A 42 -3.40 -2.08 0.26
C THR A 42 -3.27 -1.63 -1.18
N TYR A 43 -2.11 -1.89 -1.78
CA TYR A 43 -1.79 -1.45 -3.13
C TYR A 43 -1.01 -2.52 -3.88
N GLY A 44 -1.30 -2.67 -5.16
CA GLY A 44 -0.55 -3.52 -6.06
C GLY A 44 -0.21 -2.78 -7.33
N PHE A 45 0.94 -3.14 -7.91
CA PHE A 45 1.40 -2.59 -9.17
C PHE A 45 2.17 -3.63 -9.96
N GLU A 46 1.95 -3.64 -11.27
CA GLU A 46 2.58 -4.57 -12.20
C GLU A 46 3.12 -3.82 -13.43
N ARG A 47 4.26 -4.30 -13.93
CA ARG A 47 4.87 -3.89 -15.19
C ARG A 47 5.20 -5.11 -16.03
N LYS A 48 4.78 -5.12 -17.30
CA LYS A 48 5.00 -6.24 -18.23
C LYS A 48 5.51 -5.74 -19.58
N ARG A 49 6.46 -6.47 -20.16
CA ARG A 49 6.93 -6.28 -21.54
C ARG A 49 7.57 -7.55 -22.08
N GLY A 50 7.07 -8.05 -23.22
CA GLY A 50 7.55 -9.30 -23.80
C GLY A 50 7.51 -10.44 -22.77
N GLY A 51 8.64 -11.11 -22.55
CA GLY A 51 8.76 -12.18 -21.54
C GLY A 51 9.06 -11.70 -20.12
N TRP A 52 9.20 -10.39 -19.88
CA TRP A 52 9.52 -9.82 -18.57
C TRP A 52 8.26 -9.32 -17.85
N SER A 53 8.18 -9.59 -16.55
CA SER A 53 7.14 -9.07 -15.66
C SER A 53 7.73 -8.77 -14.28
N THR A 54 7.33 -7.66 -13.68
CA THR A 54 7.56 -7.37 -12.26
C THR A 54 6.26 -6.93 -11.63
N HIS A 55 6.02 -7.36 -10.39
CA HIS A 55 4.90 -6.86 -9.61
C HIS A 55 5.26 -6.76 -8.14
N HIS A 56 4.50 -5.97 -7.39
CA HIS A 56 4.59 -5.95 -5.95
C HIS A 56 3.23 -5.74 -5.31
N ASN A 57 3.09 -6.23 -4.09
CA ASN A 57 1.96 -5.96 -3.22
C ASN A 57 2.47 -5.31 -1.94
N ALA A 58 1.82 -4.23 -1.54
CA ALA A 58 2.12 -3.51 -0.33
C ALA A 58 0.87 -3.39 0.54
N ARG A 59 1.05 -3.48 1.85
CA ARG A 59 0.06 -3.09 2.86
C ARG A 59 0.71 -2.13 3.83
N CYS A 60 0.01 -1.07 4.18
CA CYS A 60 0.37 -0.17 5.27
C CYS A 60 -0.86 0.05 6.13
N SER A 61 -0.68 0.04 7.44
CA SER A 61 -1.72 0.37 8.40
C SER A 61 -1.20 1.31 9.46
N MET A 62 -2.08 2.18 9.92
CA MET A 62 -1.83 3.14 10.97
C MET A 62 -2.97 3.09 11.97
N ALA A 63 -2.61 3.04 13.24
CA ALA A 63 -3.49 3.37 14.36
C ALA A 63 -2.81 4.46 15.22
N MET A 64 -3.54 5.03 16.17
CA MET A 64 -2.96 5.96 17.14
C MET A 64 -3.39 5.60 18.56
N THR A 65 -2.51 5.94 19.50
CA THR A 65 -2.85 6.09 20.91
C THR A 65 -2.92 7.58 21.23
N ARG A 66 -3.07 7.92 22.51
CA ARG A 66 -2.98 9.30 22.96
C ARG A 66 -1.58 9.90 22.71
N GLU A 67 -0.54 9.08 22.83
CA GLU A 67 0.87 9.52 22.79
C GLU A 67 1.60 9.14 21.51
N ASP A 68 1.14 8.14 20.74
CA ASP A 68 1.90 7.56 19.64
C ASP A 68 1.06 7.30 18.38
N TYR A 69 1.72 7.22 17.24
CA TYR A 69 1.26 6.54 16.04
C TYR A 69 1.87 5.13 15.98
N LEU A 70 1.03 4.14 15.69
CA LEU A 70 1.42 2.74 15.52
C LEU A 70 1.35 2.41 14.03
N LEU A 71 2.50 2.16 13.41
CA LEU A 71 2.62 1.89 11.99
C LEU A 71 3.05 0.43 11.76
N GLU A 72 2.34 -0.26 10.87
CA GLU A 72 2.69 -1.59 10.39
C GLU A 72 2.63 -1.60 8.87
N ALA A 73 3.65 -2.14 8.22
CA ALA A 73 3.69 -2.27 6.77
C ALA A 73 4.35 -3.57 6.32
N SER A 74 3.91 -4.07 5.18
CA SER A 74 4.54 -5.19 4.47
C SER A 74 4.67 -4.87 2.99
N LEU A 75 5.73 -5.36 2.37
CA LEU A 75 5.99 -5.26 0.94
C LEU A 75 6.55 -6.61 0.46
N GLU A 76 5.96 -7.14 -0.60
CA GLU A 76 6.51 -8.27 -1.34
C GLU A 76 6.61 -7.92 -2.82
N ALA A 77 7.77 -8.16 -3.42
CA ALA A 77 8.04 -7.87 -4.83
C ALA A 77 8.55 -9.11 -5.56
N PHE A 78 8.20 -9.19 -6.84
CA PHE A 78 8.34 -10.37 -7.68
C PHE A 78 8.94 -10.02 -9.03
N GLU A 79 9.70 -10.96 -9.59
CA GLU A 79 10.07 -11.01 -11.01
C GLU A 79 9.53 -12.31 -11.61
N GLY A 80 8.65 -12.19 -12.60
CA GLY A 80 7.80 -13.30 -13.04
C GLY A 80 6.95 -13.83 -11.89
N GLU A 81 7.06 -15.12 -11.60
CA GLU A 81 6.39 -15.80 -10.48
C GLU A 81 7.27 -15.88 -9.21
N GLY A 82 8.54 -15.48 -9.30
CA GLY A 82 9.49 -15.60 -8.20
C GLY A 82 9.47 -14.38 -7.27
N SER A 83 9.24 -14.60 -5.98
CA SER A 83 9.43 -13.56 -4.95
C SER A 83 10.93 -13.25 -4.83
N VAL A 84 11.30 -11.99 -5.08
CA VAL A 84 12.70 -11.53 -5.06
C VAL A 84 12.99 -10.62 -3.88
N PHE A 85 11.96 -10.08 -3.23
CA PHE A 85 12.09 -9.24 -2.06
C PHE A 85 10.86 -9.35 -1.18
N LYS A 86 11.08 -9.46 0.14
CA LYS A 86 10.03 -9.38 1.14
C LYS A 86 10.53 -8.63 2.35
N ARG A 87 9.71 -7.72 2.87
CA ARG A 87 10.01 -6.98 4.08
C ARG A 87 8.75 -6.64 4.85
N ASP A 88 8.82 -6.87 6.15
CA ASP A 88 7.85 -6.39 7.12
C ASP A 88 8.50 -5.28 7.96
N PHE A 89 7.69 -4.31 8.36
CA PHE A 89 8.11 -3.17 9.15
C PHE A 89 7.04 -2.84 10.19
N LYS A 90 7.48 -2.59 11.42
CA LYS A 90 6.64 -2.10 12.51
C LYS A 90 7.40 -1.02 13.25
N THR A 91 6.76 0.12 13.45
CA THR A 91 7.35 1.22 14.21
C THR A 91 6.29 1.97 15.00
N THR A 92 6.76 2.58 16.09
CA THR A 92 5.99 3.49 16.92
C THR A 92 6.61 4.86 16.77
N VAL A 93 5.80 5.88 16.47
CA VAL A 93 6.25 7.26 16.31
C VAL A 93 5.53 8.12 17.35
N PRO A 94 6.24 8.75 18.30
CA PRO A 94 5.61 9.64 19.26
C PRO A 94 4.88 10.79 18.56
N ARG A 95 3.73 11.19 19.12
CA ARG A 95 2.98 12.34 18.66
C ARG A 95 3.70 13.61 19.07
N ASP A 96 3.93 14.46 18.07
CA ASP A 96 4.33 15.84 18.32
C ASP A 96 3.08 16.65 18.66
N HIS A 97 3.08 17.30 19.82
CA HIS A 97 1.98 18.12 20.34
C HIS A 97 2.28 19.62 20.24
N THR A 98 3.35 19.99 19.55
CA THR A 98 3.88 21.37 19.50
C THR A 98 3.22 22.22 18.42
#